data_AF-A0A2A6RDL9-F1
#
_entry.id   AF-A0A2A6RDL9-F1
#
_cell.length_a   1.000
_cell.length_b   1.000
_cell.length_c   1.000
_cell.angle_alpha   90.00
_cell.angle_beta   90.00
_cell.angle_gamma   90.00
#
_symmetry.space_group_name_H-M   'P 1'
#
loop_
_entity.id
_entity.type
_entity.pdbx_description
1 polymer ?
#
loop_
_entity_poly.entity_id
_entity_poly.type
_entity_poly.pdbx_seq_one_letter_code
_entity_poly.pdbx_strand_id
1 'polypeptide(L)'
;MAEEWIRCNITAELLADAHFGTGSGGGGIDALLARDRHGRPVIWASHVEGVLRDAARRLHDEQTVSDFFGRSGGLQQRALFTSLYTSDASECRIWRSSARQSYDNRAPNDDTLRAIEFVPKGTKFVGTVELPRRDMPLLQRLIQEVDALGSGRATGAGRLKLALAEASLTARQIGTPTKRLKLLLTNCDPLC
;
A
#
# COMPACT_ATOMS: atom_id res chain seq x y z
N MET A 1 12.94 -10.88 27.74
CA MET A 1 11.81 -9.95 27.94
C MET A 1 10.87 -10.14 26.77
N ALA A 2 9.55 -10.21 27.00
CA ALA A 2 8.59 -10.29 25.89
C ALA A 2 8.68 -9.01 25.06
N GLU A 3 8.73 -9.16 23.74
CA GLU A 3 8.80 -8.04 22.80
C GLU A 3 7.44 -7.34 22.76
N GLU A 4 7.40 -6.04 23.02
CA GLU A 4 6.16 -5.25 22.96
C GLU A 4 5.80 -4.99 21.50
N TRP A 5 4.64 -5.53 21.08
CA TRP A 5 4.06 -5.26 19.77
C TRP A 5 3.10 -4.08 19.84
N ILE A 6 3.19 -3.19 18.86
CA ILE A 6 2.34 -2.03 18.71
C ILE A 6 1.60 -2.11 17.38
N ARG A 7 0.43 -1.45 17.32
CA ARG A 7 -0.32 -1.23 16.09
C ARG A 7 -0.28 0.25 15.74
N CYS A 8 0.00 0.55 14.48
CA CYS A 8 -0.04 1.90 13.95
C CYS A 8 -1.02 1.98 12.78
N ASN A 9 -1.73 3.10 12.68
CA ASN A 9 -2.45 3.47 11.46
C ASN A 9 -1.45 4.04 10.46
N ILE A 10 -1.51 3.55 9.24
CA ILE A 10 -0.80 4.11 8.09
C ILE A 10 -1.81 4.79 7.17
N THR A 11 -1.55 6.05 6.82
CA THR A 11 -2.41 6.83 5.92
C THR A 11 -1.62 7.22 4.68
N ALA A 12 -2.21 7.03 3.50
CA ALA A 12 -1.69 7.53 2.24
C ALA A 12 -2.64 8.58 1.65
N GLU A 13 -2.18 9.81 1.53
CA GLU A 13 -2.92 10.90 0.87
C GLU A 13 -2.31 11.17 -0.50
N LEU A 14 -3.12 11.03 -1.56
CA LEU A 14 -2.64 11.25 -2.92
C LEU A 14 -2.43 12.74 -3.20
N LEU A 15 -1.21 13.10 -3.60
CA LEU A 15 -0.83 14.45 -4.01
C LEU A 15 -0.93 14.65 -5.52
N ALA A 16 -1.06 13.56 -6.28
CA ALA A 16 -1.33 13.50 -7.71
C ALA A 16 -2.25 12.31 -8.04
N ASP A 17 -2.84 12.30 -9.23
CA ASP A 17 -3.61 11.16 -9.71
C ASP A 17 -2.71 9.90 -9.77
N ALA A 18 -3.25 8.75 -9.38
CA ALA A 18 -2.46 7.53 -9.17
C ALA A 18 -3.08 6.27 -9.80
N HIS A 19 -2.23 5.41 -10.34
CA HIS A 19 -2.60 4.06 -10.78
C HIS A 19 -1.70 3.04 -10.07
N PHE A 20 -2.31 2.13 -9.29
CA PHE A 20 -1.54 1.20 -8.43
C PHE A 20 -1.20 -0.13 -9.09
N GLY A 21 -1.66 -0.38 -10.32
CA GLY A 21 -1.41 -1.62 -11.04
C GLY A 21 -2.30 -2.76 -10.54
N THR A 22 -2.95 -3.44 -11.48
CA THR A 22 -3.73 -4.67 -11.21
C THR A 22 -3.29 -5.85 -12.04
N GLY A 23 -2.46 -5.61 -13.07
CA GLY A 23 -2.18 -6.60 -14.12
C GLY A 23 -3.44 -6.99 -14.91
N SER A 24 -4.55 -6.26 -14.77
CA SER A 24 -5.85 -6.62 -15.32
C SER A 24 -6.47 -5.45 -16.11
N GLY A 25 -7.07 -5.77 -17.25
CA GLY A 25 -7.84 -4.86 -18.09
C GLY A 25 -9.24 -5.41 -18.36
N GLY A 26 -10.13 -4.57 -18.91
CA GLY A 26 -11.49 -4.98 -19.21
C GLY A 26 -12.32 -3.86 -19.84
N GLY A 27 -13.34 -4.22 -20.63
CA GLY A 27 -14.29 -3.25 -21.20
C GLY A 27 -13.65 -2.17 -22.09
N GLY A 28 -12.54 -2.48 -22.77
CA GLY A 28 -11.80 -1.51 -23.59
C GLY A 28 -10.84 -0.61 -22.81
N ILE A 29 -10.64 -0.88 -21.52
CA ILE A 29 -9.63 -0.23 -20.67
C ILE A 29 -8.48 -1.20 -20.47
N ASP A 30 -7.27 -0.79 -20.82
CA ASP A 30 -6.08 -1.63 -20.77
C ASP A 30 -5.61 -1.94 -19.34
N ALA A 31 -5.79 -0.99 -18.42
CA ALA A 31 -5.39 -1.17 -17.03
C ALA A 31 -6.42 -0.57 -16.06
N LEU A 32 -7.11 -1.46 -15.35
CA LEU A 32 -8.11 -1.11 -14.34
C LEU A 32 -7.46 -0.96 -12.95
N LEU A 33 -8.15 -0.29 -12.03
CA LEU A 33 -7.76 -0.24 -10.62
C LEU A 33 -8.26 -1.46 -9.85
N ALA A 34 -7.51 -1.83 -8.81
CA ALA A 34 -7.95 -2.84 -7.86
C ALA A 34 -9.09 -2.24 -7.05
N ARG A 35 -10.14 -3.01 -6.80
CA ARG A 35 -11.29 -2.56 -6.03
C ARG A 35 -11.61 -3.52 -4.88
N ASP A 36 -12.09 -2.95 -3.77
CA ASP A 36 -12.65 -3.71 -2.66
C ASP A 36 -14.05 -4.26 -3.01
N ARG A 37 -14.65 -5.00 -2.06
CA ARG A 37 -16.01 -5.55 -2.20
C ARG A 37 -17.12 -4.51 -2.38
N HIS A 38 -16.83 -3.24 -2.10
CA HIS A 38 -17.74 -2.11 -2.27
C HIS A 38 -17.47 -1.34 -3.57
N GLY A 39 -16.57 -1.84 -4.42
CA GLY A 39 -16.19 -1.22 -5.68
C GLY A 39 -15.27 -0.01 -5.52
N ARG A 40 -14.66 0.21 -4.35
CA ARG A 40 -13.76 1.36 -4.10
C ARG A 40 -12.32 0.99 -4.39
N PRO A 41 -11.47 1.91 -4.86
CA PRO A 41 -10.08 1.59 -5.11
C PRO A 41 -9.38 1.11 -3.83
N VAL A 42 -8.43 0.19 -3.98
CA VAL A 42 -7.61 -0.34 -2.88
C VAL A 42 -6.14 -0.34 -3.26
N ILE A 43 -5.27 -0.07 -2.29
CA ILE A 43 -3.83 -0.28 -2.42
C ILE A 43 -3.49 -1.55 -1.64
N TRP A 44 -3.13 -2.61 -2.34
CA TRP A 44 -2.82 -3.89 -1.70
C TRP A 44 -1.59 -3.77 -0.79
N ALA A 45 -1.63 -4.47 0.35
CA ALA A 45 -0.53 -4.53 1.31
C ALA A 45 0.81 -4.90 0.64
N SER A 46 0.77 -5.87 -0.29
CA SER A 46 1.94 -6.32 -1.06
C SER A 46 2.60 -5.21 -1.89
N HIS A 47 1.82 -4.26 -2.40
CA HIS A 47 2.35 -3.13 -3.16
C HIS A 47 3.04 -2.12 -2.23
N VAL A 48 2.41 -1.82 -1.09
CA VAL A 48 2.98 -0.94 -0.05
C VAL A 48 4.27 -1.55 0.50
N GLU A 49 4.24 -2.82 0.89
CA GLU A 49 5.40 -3.57 1.35
C GLU A 49 6.51 -3.61 0.31
N GLY A 50 6.18 -3.86 -0.96
CA GLY A 50 7.14 -3.89 -2.05
C GLY A 50 7.92 -2.59 -2.19
N VAL A 51 7.21 -1.45 -2.13
CA VAL A 51 7.85 -0.13 -2.24
C VAL A 51 8.64 0.24 -0.98
N LEU A 52 8.13 -0.05 0.22
CA LEU A 52 8.88 0.18 1.46
C LEU A 52 10.13 -0.71 1.56
N ARG A 53 10.04 -1.96 1.09
CA ARG A 53 11.19 -2.89 1.02
C ARG A 53 12.24 -2.38 0.04
N ASP A 54 11.83 -1.87 -1.10
CA ASP A 54 12.73 -1.24 -2.08
C ASP A 54 13.42 0.02 -1.50
N ALA A 55 12.70 0.84 -0.74
CA ALA A 55 13.29 1.94 0.01
C ALA A 55 14.29 1.45 1.08
N ALA A 56 13.94 0.40 1.82
CA ALA A 56 14.80 -0.15 2.86
C ALA A 56 16.12 -0.70 2.30
N ARG A 57 16.08 -1.36 1.14
CA ARG A 57 17.28 -1.86 0.44
C ARG A 57 18.27 -0.77 0.03
N ARG A 58 17.79 0.46 -0.17
CA ARG A 58 18.66 1.61 -0.46
C ARG A 58 19.33 2.19 0.79
N LEU A 59 18.73 1.99 1.95
CA LEU A 59 19.08 2.69 3.19
C LEU A 59 19.78 1.80 4.22
N HIS A 60 19.54 0.49 4.15
CA HIS A 60 19.97 -0.49 5.14
C HIS A 60 20.56 -1.73 4.46
N ASP A 61 21.27 -2.53 5.24
CA ASP A 61 21.83 -3.80 4.81
C ASP A 61 20.74 -4.88 4.61
N GLU A 62 21.06 -5.91 3.82
CA GLU A 62 20.11 -6.98 3.48
C GLU A 62 19.61 -7.75 4.71
N GLN A 63 20.39 -7.84 5.80
CA GLN A 63 19.96 -8.52 7.02
C GLN A 63 18.84 -7.74 7.70
N THR A 64 19.02 -6.43 7.90
CA THR A 64 17.98 -5.55 8.46
C THR A 64 16.69 -5.59 7.64
N VAL A 65 16.79 -5.51 6.30
CA VAL A 65 15.63 -5.58 5.41
C VAL A 65 14.90 -6.92 5.53
N SER A 66 15.67 -8.01 5.55
CA SER A 66 15.15 -9.37 5.67
C SER A 66 14.46 -9.63 7.00
N ASP A 67 15.00 -9.09 8.09
CA ASP A 67 14.41 -9.27 9.43
C ASP A 67 13.10 -8.47 9.54
N PHE A 68 13.01 -7.30 8.93
CA PHE A 68 11.81 -6.47 8.97
C PHE A 68 10.70 -7.01 8.06
N PHE A 69 11.00 -7.31 6.79
CA PHE A 69 10.03 -7.70 5.76
C PHE A 69 9.95 -9.20 5.47
N GLY A 70 10.71 -10.03 6.19
CA GLY A 70 10.81 -11.48 5.96
C GLY A 70 11.66 -11.85 4.74
N ARG A 71 11.94 -13.17 4.63
CA ARG A 71 12.57 -13.79 3.45
C ARG A 71 11.66 -14.84 2.84
N SER A 72 11.73 -14.98 1.52
CA SER A 72 11.18 -16.14 0.82
C SER A 72 11.74 -17.42 1.43
N GLY A 73 10.86 -18.35 1.83
CA GLY A 73 11.28 -19.63 2.42
C GLY A 73 11.20 -19.74 3.95
N GLY A 74 10.59 -18.78 4.66
CA GLY A 74 10.00 -19.05 5.98
C GLY A 74 10.49 -18.26 7.18
N LEU A 75 11.26 -17.18 7.01
CA LEU A 75 11.52 -16.25 8.11
C LEU A 75 10.29 -15.34 8.29
N GLN A 76 9.67 -15.42 9.47
CA GLN A 76 8.51 -14.62 9.82
C GLN A 76 8.88 -13.13 9.84
N GLN A 77 8.20 -12.34 9.02
CA GLN A 77 8.38 -10.89 8.99
C GLN A 77 7.97 -10.24 10.33
N ARG A 78 8.64 -9.14 10.67
CA ARG A 78 8.41 -8.40 11.93
C ARG A 78 7.42 -7.25 11.75
N ALA A 79 7.17 -6.81 10.52
CA ALA A 79 6.11 -5.86 10.21
C ALA A 79 5.01 -6.53 9.39
N LEU A 80 3.76 -6.41 9.87
CA LEU A 80 2.57 -6.96 9.23
C LEU A 80 1.70 -5.81 8.74
N PHE A 81 1.61 -5.61 7.43
CA PHE A 81 0.80 -4.55 6.83
C PHE A 81 -0.57 -5.08 6.42
N THR A 82 -1.60 -4.27 6.60
CA THR A 82 -2.88 -4.47 5.92
C THR A 82 -2.93 -3.62 4.65
N SER A 83 -3.85 -3.96 3.76
CA SER A 83 -4.12 -3.16 2.58
C SER A 83 -4.68 -1.79 3.00
N LEU A 84 -4.48 -0.79 2.14
CA LEU A 84 -4.98 0.55 2.39
C LEU A 84 -6.31 0.73 1.65
N TYR A 85 -7.36 0.99 2.43
CA TYR A 85 -8.73 1.16 1.94
C TYR A 85 -9.14 2.63 2.00
N THR A 86 -10.03 3.04 1.10
CA THR A 86 -10.63 4.36 1.16
C THR A 86 -12.11 4.28 1.55
N SER A 87 -12.54 5.23 2.38
CA SER A 87 -13.96 5.50 2.59
C SER A 87 -14.57 6.36 1.49
N ASP A 88 -13.73 7.02 0.70
CA ASP A 88 -14.16 7.98 -0.30
C ASP A 88 -14.72 7.25 -1.52
N ALA A 89 -15.92 7.61 -1.93
CA ALA A 89 -16.54 7.13 -3.17
C ALA A 89 -16.04 7.92 -4.40
N SER A 90 -14.76 8.31 -4.41
CA SER A 90 -14.20 9.15 -5.47
C SER A 90 -14.27 8.43 -6.82
N GLU A 91 -14.92 9.07 -7.80
CA GLU A 91 -15.00 8.55 -9.16
C GLU A 91 -13.59 8.48 -9.77
N CYS A 92 -13.21 7.26 -10.18
CA CYS A 92 -11.96 7.03 -10.87
C CYS A 92 -12.05 7.56 -12.30
N ARG A 93 -10.94 8.04 -12.85
CA ARG A 93 -10.88 8.65 -14.18
C ARG A 93 -10.16 7.74 -15.15
N ILE A 94 -10.64 7.66 -16.39
CA ILE A 94 -9.93 6.95 -17.46
C ILE A 94 -9.10 7.96 -18.23
N TRP A 95 -7.79 7.77 -18.22
CA TRP A 95 -6.85 8.57 -18.99
C TRP A 95 -6.32 7.76 -20.15
N ARG A 96 -6.13 8.41 -21.30
CA ARG A 96 -5.52 7.79 -22.47
C ARG A 96 -4.14 8.38 -22.70
N SER A 97 -3.14 7.52 -22.83
CA SER A 97 -1.77 7.93 -23.15
C SER A 97 -1.20 7.03 -24.22
N SER A 98 -0.32 7.58 -25.05
CA SER A 98 0.45 6.84 -26.06
C SER A 98 1.93 7.09 -25.86
N ALA A 99 2.76 6.09 -26.14
CA ALA A 99 4.20 6.31 -26.20
C ALA A 99 4.53 7.23 -27.39
N ARG A 100 5.61 7.99 -27.30
CA ARG A 100 6.12 8.78 -28.42
C ARG A 100 7.08 7.94 -29.25
N GLN A 101 7.11 8.17 -30.56
CA GLN A 101 8.04 7.51 -31.47
C GLN A 101 9.50 7.95 -31.25
N SER A 102 9.71 9.22 -30.93
CA SER A 102 11.02 9.79 -30.55
C SER A 102 10.85 10.96 -29.58
N TYR A 103 11.95 11.42 -28.98
CA TYR A 103 11.92 12.63 -28.13
C TYR A 103 11.68 13.91 -28.95
N ASP A 104 12.23 13.95 -30.17
CA ASP A 104 12.23 15.12 -31.05
C ASP A 104 10.91 15.32 -31.82
N ASN A 105 10.01 14.35 -31.78
CA ASN A 105 8.69 14.44 -32.39
C ASN A 105 7.60 14.10 -31.37
N ARG A 106 6.46 14.81 -31.43
CA ARG A 106 5.26 14.49 -30.64
C ARG A 106 4.38 13.41 -31.27
N ALA A 107 4.79 12.83 -32.41
CA ALA A 107 4.09 11.73 -33.04
C ALA A 107 3.97 10.53 -32.08
N PRO A 108 2.76 9.99 -31.90
CA PRO A 108 2.56 8.78 -31.12
C PRO A 108 3.18 7.59 -31.86
N ASN A 109 3.71 6.64 -31.11
CA ASN A 109 4.10 5.34 -31.66
C ASN A 109 2.84 4.49 -31.86
N ASP A 110 2.77 3.80 -32.99
CA ASP A 110 1.64 2.94 -33.33
C ASP A 110 1.47 1.84 -32.27
N ASP A 111 0.23 1.43 -32.03
CA ASP A 111 -0.17 0.39 -31.05
C ASP A 111 0.19 0.65 -29.57
N THR A 112 0.59 1.87 -29.23
CA THR A 112 0.94 2.24 -27.85
C THR A 112 -0.14 3.02 -27.10
N LEU A 113 -1.27 3.32 -27.74
CA LEU A 113 -2.39 3.96 -27.06
C LEU A 113 -2.93 3.01 -25.98
N ARG A 114 -2.95 3.48 -24.74
CA ARG A 114 -3.46 2.77 -23.57
C ARG A 114 -4.48 3.64 -22.85
N ALA A 115 -5.64 3.07 -22.54
CA ALA A 115 -6.61 3.58 -21.61
C ALA A 115 -6.33 3.00 -20.22
N ILE A 116 -6.01 3.87 -19.26
CA ILE A 116 -5.60 3.50 -17.91
C ILE A 116 -6.49 4.24 -16.92
N GLU A 117 -6.97 3.51 -15.92
CA GLU A 117 -7.78 4.08 -14.85
C GLU A 117 -6.92 4.66 -13.73
N PHE A 118 -7.27 5.85 -13.25
CA PHE A 118 -6.58 6.58 -12.19
C PHE A 118 -7.51 6.94 -11.03
N VAL A 119 -6.98 6.81 -9.82
CA VAL A 119 -7.56 7.38 -8.60
C VAL A 119 -7.21 8.88 -8.58
N PRO A 120 -8.18 9.77 -8.33
CA PRO A 120 -7.91 11.20 -8.31
C PRO A 120 -7.05 11.62 -7.10
N LYS A 121 -6.25 12.65 -7.31
CA LYS A 121 -5.58 13.43 -6.26
C LYS A 121 -6.54 13.77 -5.11
N GLY A 122 -6.02 13.75 -3.89
CA GLY A 122 -6.75 14.07 -2.66
C GLY A 122 -7.44 12.87 -2.02
N THR A 123 -7.55 11.74 -2.73
CA THR A 123 -8.08 10.50 -2.15
C THR A 123 -7.19 10.03 -1.01
N LYS A 124 -7.81 9.67 0.11
CA LYS A 124 -7.11 9.16 1.29
C LYS A 124 -7.37 7.67 1.46
N PHE A 125 -6.29 6.94 1.69
CA PHE A 125 -6.32 5.52 2.01
C PHE A 125 -5.78 5.29 3.41
N VAL A 126 -6.38 4.36 4.14
CA VAL A 126 -6.01 4.01 5.51
C VAL A 126 -5.88 2.50 5.62
N GLY A 127 -4.82 2.08 6.29
CA GLY A 127 -4.63 0.72 6.74
C GLY A 127 -3.85 0.72 8.05
N THR A 128 -3.34 -0.44 8.42
CA THR A 128 -2.61 -0.63 9.68
C THR A 128 -1.33 -1.40 9.45
N VAL A 129 -0.40 -1.20 10.37
CA VAL A 129 0.82 -2.00 10.46
C VAL A 129 1.03 -2.41 11.91
N GLU A 130 1.28 -3.69 12.12
CA GLU A 130 1.70 -4.23 13.41
C GLU A 130 3.17 -4.58 13.37
N LEU A 131 3.90 -4.12 14.38
CA LEU A 131 5.33 -4.35 14.48
C LEU A 131 5.80 -4.26 15.93
N PRO A 132 6.96 -4.83 16.26
CA PRO A 132 7.64 -4.53 17.50
C PRO A 132 7.92 -3.05 17.68
N ARG A 133 7.71 -2.53 18.90
CA ARG A 133 7.99 -1.12 19.24
C ARG A 133 9.43 -0.72 18.89
N ARG A 134 10.38 -1.65 18.99
CA ARG A 134 11.80 -1.42 18.65
C ARG A 134 12.05 -1.11 17.16
N ASP A 135 11.16 -1.54 16.27
CA ASP A 135 11.31 -1.30 14.82
C ASP A 135 10.56 -0.06 14.34
N MET A 136 9.84 0.63 15.24
CA MET A 136 9.11 1.86 14.90
C MET A 136 9.98 2.95 14.25
N PRO A 137 11.22 3.21 14.72
CA PRO A 137 12.09 4.21 14.08
C PRO A 137 12.46 3.86 12.63
N LEU A 138 12.67 2.57 12.34
CA LEU A 138 12.93 2.10 10.98
C LEU A 138 11.71 2.37 10.08
N LEU A 139 10.51 1.97 10.52
CA LEU A 139 9.29 2.22 9.76
C LEU A 139 9.04 3.72 9.52
N GLN A 140 9.26 4.57 10.53
CA GLN A 140 9.14 6.02 10.39
C GLN A 140 10.09 6.57 9.31
N ARG A 141 11.34 6.08 9.29
CA ARG A 141 12.32 6.47 8.27
C ARG A 141 11.87 6.05 6.87
N LEU A 142 11.41 4.80 6.71
CA LEU A 142 10.94 4.31 5.41
C LEU A 142 9.74 5.10 4.87
N ILE A 143 8.83 5.50 5.76
CA ILE A 143 7.64 6.29 5.39
C ILE A 143 7.99 7.70 4.94
N GLN A 144 9.07 8.29 5.46
CA GLN A 144 9.58 9.59 4.99
C GLN A 144 10.25 9.50 3.62
N GLU A 145 10.73 8.32 3.24
CA GLU A 145 11.51 8.10 2.01
C GLU A 145 10.63 7.72 0.81
N VAL A 146 9.39 7.32 1.05
CA VAL A 146 8.42 6.97 0.01
C VAL A 146 7.50 8.16 -0.27
N ASP A 147 7.68 8.78 -1.44
CA ASP A 147 6.91 9.92 -1.91
C ASP A 147 5.94 9.58 -3.07
N ALA A 148 5.99 8.36 -3.59
CA ALA A 148 5.12 7.90 -4.66
C ALA A 148 4.86 6.37 -4.63
N LEU A 149 3.64 5.97 -4.96
CA LEU A 149 3.24 4.58 -5.20
C LEU A 149 2.63 4.42 -6.60
N GLY A 150 2.81 3.24 -7.18
CA GLY A 150 2.16 2.86 -8.44
C GLY A 150 3.00 3.14 -9.70
N SER A 151 2.34 3.16 -10.85
CA SER A 151 2.96 3.41 -12.16
C SER A 151 3.06 4.90 -12.48
N GLY A 152 3.87 5.26 -13.48
CA GLY A 152 3.98 6.66 -13.93
C GLY A 152 4.70 7.61 -12.96
N ARG A 153 5.48 7.08 -12.01
CA ARG A 153 6.24 7.88 -11.03
C ARG A 153 7.18 8.90 -11.69
N ALA A 154 7.86 8.50 -12.77
CA ALA A 154 8.76 9.37 -13.54
C ALA A 154 8.02 10.52 -14.24
N THR A 155 6.74 10.35 -14.55
CA THR A 155 5.89 11.37 -15.19
C THR A 155 5.07 12.17 -14.16
N GLY A 156 5.32 11.98 -12.87
CA GLY A 156 4.67 12.71 -11.77
C GLY A 156 3.35 12.12 -11.26
N ALA A 157 2.92 10.97 -11.77
CA ALA A 157 1.75 10.25 -11.25
C ALA A 157 2.10 9.51 -9.96
N GLY A 158 1.09 9.21 -9.15
CA GLY A 158 1.24 8.38 -7.96
C GLY A 158 1.91 9.05 -6.77
N ARG A 159 2.22 10.36 -6.85
CA ARG A 159 2.76 11.13 -5.72
C ARG A 159 1.80 11.11 -4.55
N LEU A 160 2.34 10.94 -3.35
CA LEU A 160 1.55 10.85 -2.13
C LEU A 160 2.34 11.25 -0.89
N LYS A 161 1.61 11.45 0.19
CA LYS A 161 2.16 11.61 1.53
C LYS A 161 1.75 10.41 2.38
N LEU A 162 2.74 9.69 2.92
CA LEU A 162 2.51 8.69 3.94
C LEU A 162 2.58 9.33 5.34
N ALA A 163 1.73 8.85 6.25
CA ALA A 163 1.74 9.25 7.65
C ALA A 163 1.48 8.04 8.56
N LEU A 164 2.04 8.10 9.77
CA LEU A 164 1.82 7.14 10.83
C LEU A 164 1.21 7.80 12.06
N ALA A 165 0.32 7.05 12.71
CA ALA A 165 -0.10 7.33 14.08
C ALA A 165 -0.19 6.02 14.86
N GLU A 166 0.32 5.97 16.09
CA GLU A 166 0.06 4.81 16.97
C GLU A 166 -1.46 4.66 17.15
N ALA A 167 -1.98 3.47 16.89
CA ALA A 167 -3.38 3.15 17.07
C ALA A 167 -3.58 2.71 18.53
N SER A 168 -4.54 3.32 19.21
CA SER A 168 -4.96 2.83 20.52
C SER A 168 -5.60 1.45 20.32
N LEU A 169 -4.91 0.40 20.77
CA LEU A 169 -5.54 -0.90 20.95
C LEU A 169 -6.53 -0.72 22.10
N THR A 170 -7.80 -0.48 21.77
CA THR A 170 -8.87 -0.50 22.78
C THR A 170 -8.74 -1.82 23.54
N ALA A 171 -8.34 -1.74 24.80
CA ALA A 171 -8.22 -2.91 25.65
C ALA A 171 -9.60 -3.57 25.67
N ARG A 172 -9.73 -4.74 25.01
CA ARG A 172 -10.95 -5.54 25.12
C ARG A 172 -11.15 -5.81 26.59
N GLN A 173 -12.33 -5.50 27.12
CA GLN A 173 -12.67 -5.91 28.48
C GLN A 173 -12.50 -7.42 28.58
N ILE A 174 -11.48 -7.84 29.32
CA ILE A 174 -11.23 -9.25 29.58
C ILE A 174 -12.30 -9.65 30.59
N GLY A 175 -13.27 -10.44 30.14
CA GLY A 175 -14.26 -11.03 31.04
C GLY A 175 -13.61 -11.94 32.08
N THR A 176 -14.36 -12.32 33.11
CA THR A 176 -13.85 -13.19 34.17
C THR A 176 -13.28 -14.49 33.58
N PRO A 177 -12.06 -14.93 33.97
CA PRO A 177 -11.47 -16.15 33.46
C PRO A 177 -12.41 -17.34 33.68
N THR A 178 -12.66 -18.11 32.62
CA THR A 178 -13.41 -19.38 32.71
C THR A 178 -12.50 -20.54 32.38
N LYS A 179 -12.92 -21.78 32.65
CA LYS A 179 -12.19 -23.00 32.23
C LYS A 179 -12.16 -23.21 30.70
N ARG A 180 -12.69 -22.27 29.90
CA ARG A 180 -12.80 -22.37 28.44
C ARG A 180 -12.19 -21.13 27.78
N LEU A 181 -11.32 -21.36 26.79
CA LEU A 181 -10.79 -20.32 25.92
C LEU A 181 -11.75 -20.12 24.73
N LYS A 182 -12.26 -18.90 24.54
CA LYS A 182 -12.99 -18.51 23.33
C LYS A 182 -12.13 -17.52 22.55
N LEU A 183 -11.74 -17.91 21.34
CA LEU A 183 -11.02 -17.05 20.42
C LEU A 183 -11.99 -16.55 19.35
N LEU A 184 -12.15 -15.24 19.24
CA LEU A 184 -12.83 -14.62 18.11
C LEU A 184 -11.76 -14.17 17.11
N LEU A 185 -11.66 -14.90 16.00
CA LEU A 185 -10.79 -14.56 14.89
C LEU A 185 -11.55 -13.63 13.95
N THR A 186 -10.96 -12.48 13.67
CA THR A 186 -11.45 -11.52 12.68
C THR A 186 -10.36 -11.30 11.67
N ASN A 187 -10.70 -11.36 10.39
CA ASN A 187 -9.73 -11.10 9.36
C ASN A 187 -9.38 -9.60 9.32
N CYS A 188 -8.10 -9.29 9.26
CA CYS A 188 -7.61 -7.90 9.22
C CYS A 188 -7.73 -7.31 7.81
N ASP A 189 -7.61 -8.14 6.78
CA ASP A 189 -7.88 -7.79 5.37
C ASP A 189 -8.99 -8.69 4.82
N PRO A 190 -9.96 -8.19 4.05
CA PRO A 190 -10.94 -9.03 3.38
C PRO A 190 -10.27 -10.12 2.52
N LEU A 191 -10.78 -11.35 2.59
CA LEU A 191 -10.50 -12.37 1.57
C LEU A 191 -11.34 -11.98 0.35
N CYS A 192 -10.68 -11.57 -0.72
CA CYS A 192 -11.29 -11.39 -2.04
C CYS A 192 -11.10 -12.65 -2.87
#